data_AF-A0A7D4CJI8-F1
#
_entry.id   AF-A0A7D4CJI8-F1
#
_cell.length_a   1.000
_cell.length_b   1.000
_cell.length_c   1.000
_cell.angle_alpha   90.00
_cell.angle_beta   90.00
_cell.angle_gamma   90.00
#
_symmetry.space_group_name_H-M   'P 1'
#
loop_
_entity.id
_entity.type
_entity.pdbx_description
1 polymer ?
#
loop_
_entity_poly.entity_id
_entity_poly.type
_entity_poly.pdbx_seq_one_letter_code
_entity_poly.pdbx_strand_id
1 'polypeptide(L)' 'MAEQVKAWHYTLRSVDELEGCGIITLTEDGMMAAVTDYGNYIYHWSSHGHTDLREFFLDIHPGYLINKVSHR' A
#
# COMPACT_ATOMS: atom_id res chain seq x y z
N MET A 1 24.96 1.28 13.10
CA MET A 1 24.23 2.35 12.39
C MET A 1 23.02 1.67 11.77
N ALA A 2 21.80 2.05 12.14
CA ALA A 2 20.62 1.49 11.48
C ALA A 2 20.61 1.93 10.01
N GLU A 3 20.29 1.01 9.11
CA GLU A 3 20.13 1.30 7.69
C GLU A 3 18.98 2.29 7.51
N GLN A 4 19.18 3.33 6.69
CA GLN A 4 18.17 4.36 6.46
C GLN A 4 17.22 3.86 5.37
N VAL A 5 16.01 3.47 5.76
CA VAL A 5 14.97 3.01 4.82
C VAL A 5 14.12 4.19 4.37
N LYS A 6 14.07 4.44 3.07
CA LYS A 6 13.18 5.46 2.50
C LYS A 6 11.72 5.02 2.58
N ALA A 7 10.85 5.94 3.01
CA ALA A 7 9.41 5.74 3.07
C ALA A 7 8.64 6.82 2.29
N TRP A 8 7.55 6.41 1.66
CA TRP A 8 6.59 7.27 0.97
C TRP A 8 5.23 7.17 1.63
N HIS A 9 4.57 8.33 1.78
CA HIS A 9 3.26 8.44 2.41
C HIS A 9 2.26 9.05 1.43
N TYR A 10 1.15 8.36 1.24
CA TYR A 10 0.07 8.77 0.34
C TYR A 10 -1.21 8.90 1.15
N THR A 11 -1.85 10.06 1.08
CA THR A 11 -3.16 10.28 1.69
C THR A 11 -4.25 10.13 0.63
N LEU A 12 -5.10 9.14 0.82
CA LEU A 12 -6.32 8.93 0.05
C LEU A 12 -7.46 9.65 0.75
N ARG A 13 -7.93 10.75 0.17
CA ARG A 13 -9.09 11.49 0.65
C ARG A 13 -10.35 10.94 -0.02
N SER A 14 -11.44 10.82 0.73
CA SER A 14 -12.75 10.57 0.14
C SER A 14 -13.13 11.73 -0.80
N VAL A 15 -13.68 11.42 -1.96
CA VAL A 15 -14.10 12.41 -2.97
C VAL A 15 -15.62 12.58 -3.06
N ASP A 16 -16.41 11.61 -2.60
CA ASP A 16 -17.88 11.62 -2.72
C ASP A 16 -18.63 11.11 -1.47
N GLU A 17 -17.95 11.01 -0.32
CA GLU A 17 -18.48 10.52 0.97
C GLU A 17 -18.93 9.05 1.00
N LEU A 18 -19.00 8.37 -0.14
CA LEU A 18 -19.28 6.93 -0.25
C LEU A 18 -17.99 6.11 -0.33
N GLU A 19 -16.93 6.69 -0.88
CA GLU A 19 -15.58 6.12 -0.89
C GLU A 19 -14.89 6.23 0.49
N GLY A 20 -14.15 5.19 0.86
CA GLY A 20 -13.32 5.20 2.06
C GLY A 20 -12.09 6.08 1.93
N CYS A 21 -11.52 6.44 3.07
CA CYS A 21 -10.31 7.24 3.18
C CYS A 21 -9.17 6.46 3.84
N GLY A 22 -7.93 6.90 3.62
CA GLY A 22 -6.81 6.25 4.27
C GLY A 22 -5.44 6.86 4.02
N ILE A 23 -4.46 6.32 4.72
CA ILE A 23 -3.04 6.62 4.56
C ILE A 23 -2.34 5.34 4.15
N ILE A 24 -1.63 5.39 3.03
CA ILE A 24 -0.81 4.31 2.53
C ILE A 24 0.65 4.69 2.73
N THR A 25 1.38 3.84 3.45
CA THR A 25 2.83 3.94 3.63
C THR A 25 3.49 2.83 2.84
N LEU A 26 4.46 3.19 2.01
CA LEU A 26 5.32 2.26 1.28
C LEU A 26 6.77 2.51 1.67
N THR A 27 7.56 1.47 1.80
CA THR A 27 9.01 1.56 2.07
C THR A 27 9.81 0.90 0.96
N GLU A 28 11.05 1.33 0.79
CA GLU A 28 11.92 0.82 -0.29
C GLU A 28 12.30 -0.65 -0.11
N ASP A 29 12.27 -1.18 1.12
CA ASP A 29 12.49 -2.59 1.43
C ASP A 29 11.24 -3.46 1.20
N GLY A 30 10.17 -2.89 0.66
CA GLY A 30 8.99 -3.64 0.22
C GLY A 30 7.88 -3.75 1.26
N MET A 31 7.95 -3.05 2.39
CA MET A 31 6.83 -2.96 3.32
C MET A 31 5.75 -1.99 2.81
N MET A 32 4.50 -2.42 2.98
CA MET A 32 3.29 -1.65 2.75
C MET A 32 2.46 -1.68 4.03
N ALA A 33 2.00 -0.51 4.47
CA ALA A 33 0.89 -0.38 5.39
C ALA A 33 -0.23 0.45 4.80
N ALA A 34 -1.47 0.07 5.10
CA ALA A 34 -2.66 0.86 4.85
C ALA A 34 -3.40 1.05 6.17
N VAL A 35 -3.68 2.31 6.51
CA VAL A 35 -4.56 2.67 7.62
C VAL A 35 -5.78 3.32 7.01
N THR A 36 -6.93 2.65 7.07
CA THR A 36 -8.17 3.09 6.43
C THR A 36 -9.33 3.07 7.42
N ASP A 37 -10.41 3.75 7.08
CA ASP A 37 -11.68 3.70 7.80
C ASP A 37 -12.36 2.31 7.75
N TYR A 38 -12.03 1.48 6.76
CA TYR A 38 -12.44 0.08 6.69
C TYR A 38 -11.51 -0.89 7.42
N GLY A 39 -10.43 -0.39 8.03
CA GLY A 39 -9.48 -1.18 8.80
C GLY A 39 -8.03 -1.00 8.36
N ASN A 40 -7.14 -1.66 9.09
CA ASN A 40 -5.70 -1.55 8.90
C ASN A 40 -5.14 -2.83 8.27
N TYR A 41 -4.15 -2.67 7.40
CA TYR A 41 -3.48 -3.75 6.72
C TYR A 41 -1.98 -3.52 6.68
N ILE A 42 -1.21 -4.60 6.83
CA ILE A 42 0.24 -4.60 6.68
C ILE A 42 0.65 -5.78 5.80
N TYR A 43 1.57 -5.52 4.89
CA TYR A 43 2.09 -6.51 3.95
C TYR A 43 3.55 -6.25 3.65
N HIS A 44 4.31 -7.33 3.48
CA HIS A 44 5.69 -7.25 3.05
C HIS A 44 5.81 -7.93 1.68
N TRP A 45 6.21 -7.16 0.68
CA TRP A 45 6.42 -7.61 -0.68
C TRP A 45 7.86 -8.08 -0.87
N SER A 46 8.03 -9.28 -1.41
CA SER A 46 9.32 -9.96 -1.57
C SER A 46 9.98 -9.73 -2.94
N SER A 47 9.75 -8.58 -3.58
CA SER A 47 10.42 -8.14 -4.82
C SER A 47 10.25 -9.06 -6.05
N HIS A 48 9.03 -9.54 -6.31
CA HIS A 48 8.76 -10.38 -7.48
C HIS A 48 8.61 -9.53 -8.76
N GLY A 49 9.60 -9.61 -9.66
CA GLY A 49 9.52 -9.04 -11.02
C GLY A 49 9.80 -7.54 -11.15
N HIS A 50 9.87 -6.80 -10.04
CA HIS A 50 10.20 -5.37 -10.00
C HIS A 50 11.24 -5.07 -8.91
N THR A 51 11.98 -3.97 -9.08
CA THR A 51 12.92 -3.46 -8.07
C THR A 51 12.27 -2.49 -7.08
N ASP A 52 11.09 -1.94 -7.43
CA ASP A 52 10.35 -1.00 -6.60
C ASP A 52 8.90 -1.45 -6.45
N LEU A 53 8.40 -1.48 -5.22
CA LEU A 53 7.03 -1.85 -4.90
C LEU A 53 5.99 -0.93 -5.58
N ARG A 54 6.34 0.34 -5.80
CA ARG A 54 5.49 1.31 -6.48
C ARG A 54 5.31 0.98 -7.95
N GLU A 55 6.33 0.45 -8.61
CA GLU A 55 6.24 -0.02 -9.99
C GLU A 55 5.31 -1.23 -10.09
N PHE A 56 5.45 -2.19 -9.16
CA PHE A 56 4.52 -3.30 -9.04
C PHE A 56 3.07 -2.80 -8.87
N PHE A 57 2.84 -1.76 -8.08
CA PHE A 57 1.50 -1.16 -7.92
C PHE A 57 0.92 -0.55 -9.20
N LEU A 58 1.76 -0.03 -10.09
CA LEU A 58 1.32 0.52 -11.37
C LEU A 58 0.92 -0.58 -12.37
N ASP A 59 1.52 -1.77 -12.24
CA ASP A 59 1.31 -2.88 -13.17
C ASP A 59 0.21 -3.85 -12.72
N ILE A 60 -0.21 -3.82 -11.45
CA ILE A 60 -1.26 -4.71 -10.95
C ILE A 60 -2.67 -4.20 -11.26
N HIS A 61 -3.60 -5.13 -11.44
CA HIS A 61 -5.02 -4.80 -11.52
C HIS A 61 -5.51 -4.18 -10.20
N PRO A 62 -6.28 -3.07 -10.20
CA PRO A 62 -6.72 -2.38 -8.97
C PRO A 62 -7.40 -3.30 -7.94
N GLY A 63 -8.17 -4.28 -8.42
CA GLY A 63 -8.82 -5.28 -7.59
C GLY A 63 -7.87 -6.23 -6.83
N TYR A 64 -6.60 -6.38 -7.26
CA TYR A 64 -5.65 -7.27 -6.59
C TYR A 64 -5.41 -6.86 -5.13
N LEU A 65 -5.17 -5.56 -4.92
CA LEU A 65 -4.93 -5.03 -3.59
C LEU A 65 -6.22 -5.05 -2.76
N ILE A 66 -7.31 -4.52 -3.32
CA ILE A 66 -8.62 -4.48 -2.67
C ILE A 66 -9.06 -5.88 -2.22
N ASN A 67 -8.91 -6.89 -3.07
CA ASN A 67 -9.32 -8.25 -2.71
C ASN A 67 -8.47 -8.82 -1.58
N LYS A 68 -7.16 -8.55 -1.55
CA LYS A 68 -6.29 -8.98 -0.44
C LYS A 68 -6.62 -8.30 0.89
N VAL A 69 -7.08 -7.04 0.88
CA VAL A 69 -7.41 -6.32 2.11
C VAL A 69 -8.86 -6.52 2.55
N SER A 70 -9.78 -6.80 1.63
CA SER A 70 -11.22 -6.94 1.90
C SER A 70 -11.66 -8.36 2.22
N HIS A 71 -10.93 -9.38 1.73
CA HIS A 71 -11.23 -10.78 2.02
C HIS A 71 -10.21 -11.30 3.04
N ARG A 72 -10.62 -11.31 4.32
CA ARG A 72 -9.91 -12.03 5.39
C ARG A 72 -10.03 -13.53 5.23
#